data_AF-A0A925MSZ1-F1
#
_entry.id   AF-A0A925MSZ1-F1
#
_cell.length_a   1.000
_cell.length_b   1.000
_cell.length_c   1.000
_cell.angle_alpha   90.00
_cell.angle_beta   90.00
_cell.angle_gamma   90.00
#
_symmetry.space_group_name_H-M   'P 1'
#
loop_
_entity.id
_entity.type
_entity.pdbx_description
1 polymer ?
#
loop_
_entity_poly.entity_id
_entity_poly.type
_entity_poly.pdbx_seq_one_letter_code
_entity_poly.pdbx_strand_id
1 'polypeptide(L)'
;ARARDLAALDIRSEELLAAALAALPKLERRDMILAWLGFPFYDIATLPLLQGEGLEEFDPVKVDRIAPEDARSIREGGAEATLKGIQFNSFGAFFSRAYRENDYLWGRLHGAERLIDIVISTLPEGKSLPPGAVANIKRDAFRAILIEERGRLEHIAPLFDALEREIG
;
A
#
# COMPACT_ATOMS: atom_id res chain seq x y z
N ALA A 1 -23.84 -9.68 7.04
CA ALA A 1 -23.45 -8.65 8.02
C ALA A 1 -22.75 -9.30 9.22
N ARG A 2 -23.45 -10.04 10.10
CA ARG A 2 -22.85 -10.66 11.32
C ARG A 2 -21.67 -11.63 11.09
N ALA A 3 -21.64 -12.40 10.01
CA ALA A 3 -20.53 -13.32 9.71
C ALA A 3 -19.27 -12.64 9.13
N ARG A 4 -19.27 -11.32 8.97
CA ARG A 4 -18.19 -10.52 8.35
C ARG A 4 -17.61 -9.48 9.29
N ASP A 5 -18.04 -9.48 10.55
CA ASP A 5 -17.51 -8.60 11.58
C ASP A 5 -16.27 -9.26 12.20
N LEU A 6 -15.14 -9.10 11.50
CA LEU A 6 -13.89 -9.77 11.86
C LEU A 6 -13.38 -9.30 13.23
N ALA A 7 -13.53 -8.02 13.55
CA ALA A 7 -13.13 -7.48 14.86
C ALA A 7 -13.96 -8.11 16.00
N ALA A 8 -15.27 -8.23 15.83
CA ALA A 8 -16.11 -8.91 16.83
C ALA A 8 -15.81 -10.42 16.90
N LEU A 9 -15.46 -11.05 15.78
CA LEU A 9 -15.05 -12.46 15.75
C LEU A 9 -13.71 -12.70 16.46
N ASP A 10 -12.75 -11.80 16.33
CA ASP A 10 -11.46 -11.86 17.02
C ASP A 10 -11.66 -11.79 18.54
N ILE A 11 -12.39 -10.78 19.02
CA ILE A 11 -12.69 -10.63 20.46
C ILE A 11 -13.38 -11.89 21.00
N ARG A 12 -14.38 -12.41 20.27
CA ARG A 12 -15.08 -13.63 20.69
C ARG A 12 -14.16 -14.84 20.71
N SER A 13 -13.21 -14.93 19.78
CA SER A 13 -12.25 -16.03 19.71
C SER A 13 -11.26 -15.97 20.89
N GLU A 14 -10.79 -14.77 21.23
CA GLU A 14 -9.95 -14.54 22.40
C GLU A 14 -10.68 -14.92 23.70
N GLU A 15 -11.95 -14.53 23.87
CA GLU A 15 -12.75 -14.88 25.04
C GLU A 15 -12.91 -16.40 25.17
N LEU A 16 -13.19 -17.11 24.07
CA LEU A 16 -13.32 -18.57 24.05
C LEU A 16 -11.99 -19.25 24.39
N LEU A 17 -10.89 -18.77 23.83
CA LEU A 17 -9.56 -19.31 24.09
C LEU A 17 -9.15 -19.08 25.55
N ALA A 18 -9.35 -17.87 26.08
CA ALA A 18 -9.07 -17.54 27.47
C ALA A 18 -9.88 -18.41 28.44
N ALA A 19 -11.17 -18.63 28.16
CA ALA A 19 -12.02 -19.50 28.96
C ALA A 19 -11.53 -20.96 28.93
N ALA A 20 -11.16 -21.48 27.75
CA ALA A 20 -10.63 -22.83 27.61
C ALA A 20 -9.29 -23.00 28.37
N LEU A 21 -8.38 -22.04 28.25
CA LEU A 21 -7.10 -22.03 28.98
C LEU A 21 -7.31 -21.94 30.50
N ALA A 22 -8.31 -21.17 30.96
CA ALA A 22 -8.68 -21.08 32.37
C ALA A 22 -9.26 -22.40 32.92
N ALA A 23 -9.86 -23.23 32.07
CA ALA A 23 -10.41 -24.53 32.45
C ALA A 23 -9.35 -25.65 32.55
N LEU A 24 -8.14 -25.43 32.03
CA LEU A 24 -7.05 -26.42 32.11
C LEU A 24 -6.68 -26.75 33.57
N PRO A 25 -6.21 -27.98 33.85
CA PRO A 25 -5.68 -28.28 35.17
C PRO A 25 -4.46 -27.40 35.49
N LYS A 26 -4.14 -27.30 36.78
CA LYS A 26 -3.22 -26.28 37.29
C LYS A 26 -1.83 -26.35 36.66
N LEU A 27 -1.36 -27.54 36.30
CA LEU A 27 -0.01 -27.74 35.75
C LEU A 27 0.06 -27.20 34.32
N GLU A 28 -0.84 -27.63 33.45
CA GLU A 28 -0.90 -27.28 32.04
C GLU A 28 -1.21 -25.79 31.84
N ARG A 29 -2.07 -25.22 32.69
CA ARG A 29 -2.36 -23.78 32.69
C ARG A 29 -1.13 -22.94 33.06
N ARG A 30 -0.28 -23.43 33.97
CA ARG A 30 0.96 -22.72 34.33
C ARG A 30 1.94 -22.68 33.17
N ASP A 31 2.05 -23.76 32.41
CA ASP A 31 2.94 -23.82 31.24
C ASP A 31 2.50 -22.81 30.18
N MET A 32 1.20 -22.71 29.91
CA MET A 32 0.66 -21.72 28.96
C MET A 32 0.90 -20.27 29.42
N ILE A 33 0.64 -19.96 30.70
CA ILE A 33 0.89 -18.62 31.26
C ILE A 33 2.38 -18.29 31.23
N LEU A 34 3.24 -19.26 31.53
CA LEU A 34 4.68 -19.07 31.53
C LEU A 34 5.21 -18.86 30.12
N ALA A 35 4.70 -19.58 29.12
CA ALA A 35 5.02 -19.33 27.71
C ALA A 35 4.56 -17.94 27.26
N TRP A 36 3.35 -17.51 27.65
CA TRP A 36 2.82 -16.19 27.29
C TRP A 36 3.60 -15.04 27.95
N LEU A 37 3.86 -15.11 29.25
CA LEU A 37 4.67 -14.11 29.98
C LEU A 37 6.14 -14.14 29.56
N GLY A 38 6.63 -15.33 29.22
CA GLY A 38 7.99 -15.54 28.75
C GLY A 38 8.19 -15.13 27.28
N PHE A 39 7.11 -14.99 26.52
CA PHE A 39 7.16 -14.75 25.07
C PHE A 39 8.09 -13.60 24.69
N PRO A 40 8.07 -12.41 25.34
CA PRO A 40 9.00 -11.34 24.98
C PRO A 40 10.48 -11.74 25.15
N PHE A 41 10.81 -12.56 26.15
CA PHE A 41 12.17 -13.04 26.36
C PHE A 41 12.55 -14.11 25.33
N TYR A 42 11.62 -15.02 25.03
CA TYR A 42 11.81 -16.01 23.97
C TYR A 42 12.01 -15.31 22.64
N ASP A 43 11.14 -14.38 22.24
CA ASP A 43 11.17 -13.63 20.98
C ASP A 43 12.51 -12.89 20.80
N ILE A 44 12.93 -12.12 21.82
CA ILE A 44 14.22 -11.41 21.83
C ILE A 44 15.41 -12.37 21.76
N ALA A 45 15.32 -13.54 22.38
CA ALA A 45 16.43 -14.51 22.40
C ALA A 45 16.45 -15.43 21.18
N THR A 46 15.29 -15.76 20.59
CA THR A 46 15.19 -16.60 19.40
C THR A 46 15.72 -15.89 18.17
N LEU A 47 15.53 -14.57 18.06
CA LEU A 47 16.05 -13.79 16.94
C LEU A 47 17.58 -13.96 16.76
N PRO A 48 18.45 -13.79 17.77
CA PRO A 48 19.88 -14.06 17.66
C PRO A 48 20.26 -15.55 17.62
N LEU A 49 19.40 -16.47 18.08
CA LEU A 49 19.65 -17.91 17.94
C LEU A 49 19.36 -18.42 16.51
N LEU A 50 18.45 -17.77 15.78
CA LEU A 50 18.18 -18.00 14.36
C LEU A 50 19.23 -17.36 13.44
N GLN A 51 20.04 -16.41 13.94
CA GLN A 51 21.14 -15.77 13.18
C GLN A 51 22.24 -16.74 12.70
N GLY A 52 22.27 -17.99 13.16
CA GLY A 52 23.22 -19.01 12.72
C GLY A 52 22.92 -19.64 11.36
N GLU A 53 21.68 -19.53 10.86
CA GLU A 53 21.25 -20.08 9.57
C GLU A 53 21.14 -18.98 8.50
N GLY A 54 22.29 -18.51 7.98
CA GLY A 54 22.34 -17.73 6.73
C GLY A 54 22.66 -16.25 6.91
N LEU A 55 23.92 -15.89 6.72
CA LEU A 55 24.48 -14.54 6.73
C LEU A 55 24.06 -13.65 5.54
N GLU A 56 22.88 -13.86 4.94
CA GLU A 56 22.36 -13.07 3.81
C GLU A 56 21.14 -12.20 4.17
N GLU A 57 20.54 -12.34 5.36
CA GLU A 57 19.26 -11.68 5.70
C GLU A 57 19.40 -10.29 6.35
N PHE A 58 20.62 -9.78 6.58
CA PHE A 58 20.87 -8.51 7.28
C PHE A 58 21.30 -7.34 6.39
N ASP A 59 21.34 -7.52 5.07
CA ASP A 59 21.61 -6.41 4.16
C ASP A 59 20.44 -5.41 4.20
N PRO A 60 20.71 -4.09 4.33
CA PRO A 60 19.66 -3.09 4.35
C PRO A 60 18.89 -3.12 3.02
N VAL A 61 17.63 -3.54 3.07
CA VAL A 61 16.73 -3.54 1.93
C VAL A 61 16.16 -2.15 1.75
N LYS A 62 16.41 -1.54 0.58
CA LYS A 62 15.73 -0.29 0.20
C LYS A 62 14.28 -0.60 -0.13
N VAL A 63 13.36 0.17 0.45
CA VAL A 63 11.93 0.04 0.21
C VAL A 63 11.44 1.29 -0.50
N ASP A 64 10.92 1.09 -1.71
CA ASP A 64 10.23 2.12 -2.46
C ASP A 64 8.73 1.83 -2.49
N ARG A 65 7.94 2.87 -2.17
CA ARG A 65 6.48 2.78 -2.17
C ARG A 65 5.89 3.38 -3.46
N ILE A 66 4.94 2.64 -4.03
CA ILE A 66 4.07 3.09 -5.12
C ILE A 66 2.67 3.22 -4.56
N ALA A 67 2.30 4.44 -4.14
CA ALA A 67 1.01 4.74 -3.56
C ALA A 67 0.51 6.12 -4.04
N PRO A 68 -0.82 6.34 -4.13
CA PRO A 68 -1.39 7.65 -4.44
C PRO A 68 -0.90 8.77 -3.51
N GLU A 69 -0.63 8.44 -2.24
CA GLU A 69 -0.17 9.40 -1.23
C GLU A 69 1.22 10.01 -1.55
N ASP A 70 2.00 9.33 -2.39
CA ASP A 70 3.34 9.71 -2.82
C ASP A 70 3.39 10.35 -4.22
N ALA A 71 2.27 10.32 -4.96
CA ALA A 71 2.19 10.79 -6.35
C ALA A 71 1.37 12.08 -6.46
N ARG A 72 1.97 13.20 -6.07
CA ARG A 72 1.27 14.48 -5.85
C ARG A 72 1.44 15.49 -6.99
N SER A 73 2.06 15.11 -8.11
CA SER A 73 2.38 16.06 -9.18
C SER A 73 1.14 16.63 -9.88
N ILE A 74 0.03 15.88 -9.93
CA ILE A 74 -1.22 16.32 -10.57
C ILE A 74 -2.21 16.86 -9.52
N ARG A 75 -2.47 16.07 -8.46
CA ARG A 75 -3.40 16.45 -7.38
C ARG A 75 -2.85 16.09 -6.02
N GLU A 76 -3.12 16.95 -5.04
CA GLU A 76 -2.97 16.62 -3.63
C GLU A 76 -4.20 15.86 -3.10
N GLY A 77 -4.06 15.18 -1.95
CA GLY A 77 -5.16 14.45 -1.29
C GLY A 77 -5.17 12.94 -1.50
N GLY A 78 -4.14 12.36 -2.14
CA GLY A 78 -3.91 10.92 -2.19
C GLY A 78 -5.06 10.12 -2.79
N ALA A 79 -5.31 8.92 -2.25
CA ALA A 79 -6.35 8.03 -2.76
C ALA A 79 -7.75 8.66 -2.73
N GLU A 80 -8.08 9.48 -1.73
CA GLU A 80 -9.40 10.09 -1.58
C GLU A 80 -9.73 11.10 -2.70
N ALA A 81 -8.73 11.87 -3.11
CA ALA A 81 -8.88 12.86 -4.18
C ALA A 81 -8.95 12.22 -5.59
N THR A 82 -8.42 11.01 -5.74
CA THR A 82 -8.14 10.41 -7.06
C THR A 82 -8.96 9.15 -7.33
N LEU A 83 -8.97 8.20 -6.40
CA LEU A 83 -9.55 6.87 -6.58
C LEU A 83 -11.02 6.81 -6.17
N LYS A 84 -11.83 6.14 -6.98
CA LYS A 84 -13.24 5.86 -6.69
C LYS A 84 -13.46 4.46 -6.12
N GLY A 85 -12.51 3.55 -6.34
CA GLY A 85 -12.55 2.19 -5.81
C GLY A 85 -12.60 2.10 -4.30
N ILE A 86 -11.99 3.06 -3.58
CA ILE A 86 -11.94 3.08 -2.11
C ILE A 86 -13.32 3.25 -1.45
N GLN A 87 -14.32 3.67 -2.21
CA GLN A 87 -15.71 3.73 -1.75
C GLN A 87 -16.26 2.32 -1.49
N PHE A 88 -17.36 2.23 -0.73
CA PHE A 88 -18.01 0.95 -0.41
C PHE A 88 -17.05 -0.10 0.19
N ASN A 89 -16.23 0.29 1.18
CA ASN A 89 -15.19 -0.55 1.78
C ASN A 89 -14.20 -1.11 0.73
N SER A 90 -13.71 -0.24 -0.16
CA SER A 90 -12.79 -0.59 -1.25
C SER A 90 -13.36 -1.47 -2.37
N PHE A 91 -14.70 -1.56 -2.50
CA PHE A 91 -15.38 -2.29 -3.56
C PHE A 91 -16.09 -1.40 -4.58
N GLY A 92 -15.99 -0.07 -4.49
CA GLY A 92 -16.74 0.85 -5.35
C GLY A 92 -16.55 0.61 -6.85
N ALA A 93 -15.32 0.30 -7.25
CA ALA A 93 -14.99 0.02 -8.65
C ALA A 93 -15.59 -1.31 -9.17
N PHE A 94 -15.95 -2.28 -8.31
CA PHE A 94 -16.61 -3.51 -8.79
C PHE A 94 -18.00 -3.21 -9.37
N PHE A 95 -18.68 -2.21 -8.83
CA PHE A 95 -20.07 -1.89 -9.18
C PHE A 95 -20.20 -0.89 -10.32
N SER A 96 -19.12 -0.22 -10.74
CA SER A 96 -19.17 0.82 -11.76
C SER A 96 -18.00 0.71 -12.74
N ARG A 97 -18.31 0.55 -14.03
CA ARG A 97 -17.29 0.56 -15.09
C ARG A 97 -16.53 1.88 -15.13
N ALA A 98 -17.23 3.01 -15.01
CA ALA A 98 -16.60 4.32 -14.96
C ALA A 98 -15.64 4.45 -13.77
N TYR A 99 -15.92 3.82 -12.63
CA TYR A 99 -15.02 3.84 -11.47
C TYR A 99 -13.78 2.97 -11.71
N ARG A 100 -13.92 1.81 -12.36
CA ARG A 100 -12.74 1.02 -12.78
C ARG A 100 -11.86 1.79 -13.73
N GLU A 101 -12.45 2.38 -14.77
CA GLU A 101 -11.69 3.14 -15.76
C GLU A 101 -11.01 4.36 -15.14
N ASN A 102 -11.67 5.04 -14.20
CA ASN A 102 -11.07 6.11 -13.39
C ASN A 102 -9.82 5.60 -12.64
N ASP A 103 -9.96 4.52 -11.89
CA ASP A 103 -8.88 3.95 -11.09
C ASP A 103 -7.75 3.38 -11.96
N TYR A 104 -8.07 2.82 -13.14
CA TYR A 104 -7.06 2.37 -14.12
C TYR A 104 -6.21 3.55 -14.60
N LEU A 105 -6.84 4.66 -14.97
CA LEU A 105 -6.11 5.84 -15.43
C LEU A 105 -5.21 6.40 -14.33
N TRP A 106 -5.76 6.62 -13.13
CA TRP A 106 -4.97 7.10 -11.99
C TRP A 106 -3.87 6.13 -11.58
N GLY A 107 -4.11 4.82 -11.65
CA GLY A 107 -3.10 3.81 -11.42
C GLY A 107 -1.91 3.94 -12.36
N ARG A 108 -2.14 4.17 -13.66
CA ARG A 108 -1.06 4.40 -14.64
C ARG A 108 -0.31 5.71 -14.36
N LEU A 109 -1.03 6.79 -14.05
CA LEU A 109 -0.42 8.11 -13.77
C LEU A 109 0.44 8.09 -12.50
N HIS A 110 -0.09 7.59 -11.38
CA HIS A 110 0.68 7.47 -10.13
C HIS A 110 1.86 6.51 -10.28
N GLY A 111 1.65 5.38 -10.97
CA GLY A 111 2.71 4.42 -11.26
C GLY A 111 3.86 5.06 -12.03
N ALA A 112 3.57 5.80 -13.10
CA ALA A 112 4.59 6.50 -13.88
C ALA A 112 5.34 7.55 -13.05
N GLU A 113 4.63 8.36 -12.26
CA GLU A 113 5.24 9.34 -11.37
C GLU A 113 6.24 8.69 -10.41
N ARG A 114 5.80 7.64 -9.72
CA ARG A 114 6.61 6.95 -8.72
C ARG A 114 7.78 6.23 -9.33
N LEU A 115 7.61 5.58 -10.48
CA LEU A 115 8.73 4.94 -11.20
C LEU A 115 9.78 5.96 -11.62
N ILE A 116 9.37 7.14 -12.11
CA ILE A 116 10.30 8.23 -12.42
C ILE A 116 11.06 8.64 -11.14
N ASP A 117 10.36 8.88 -10.03
CA ASP A 117 11.01 9.28 -8.78
C ASP A 117 11.98 8.23 -8.24
N ILE A 118 11.65 6.94 -8.36
CA ILE A 118 12.53 5.82 -7.97
C ILE A 118 13.79 5.83 -8.84
N VAL A 119 13.67 6.03 -10.15
CA VAL A 119 14.85 6.12 -11.03
C VAL A 119 15.70 7.35 -10.69
N ILE A 120 15.08 8.48 -10.35
CA ILE A 120 15.81 9.67 -9.92
C ILE A 120 16.53 9.45 -8.59
N SER A 121 15.96 8.64 -7.68
CA SER A 121 16.59 8.33 -6.38
C SER A 121 17.88 7.52 -6.52
N THR A 122 18.16 6.92 -7.69
CA THR A 122 19.40 6.19 -7.96
C THR A 122 20.56 7.10 -8.43
N LEU A 123 20.35 8.41 -8.56
CA LEU A 123 21.44 9.32 -8.92
C LEU A 123 22.56 9.29 -7.86
N PRO A 124 23.85 9.34 -8.28
CA PRO A 124 24.96 9.44 -7.34
C PRO A 124 24.85 10.69 -6.45
N GLU A 125 25.40 10.60 -5.24
CA GLU A 125 25.40 11.73 -4.30
C GLU A 125 26.03 12.99 -4.94
N GLY A 126 25.38 14.14 -4.73
CA GLY A 126 25.81 15.42 -5.34
C GLY A 126 25.46 15.57 -6.83
N LYS A 127 24.79 14.60 -7.45
CA LYS A 127 24.23 14.74 -8.81
C LYS A 127 22.74 15.03 -8.75
N SER A 128 22.31 16.04 -9.47
CA SER A 128 20.90 16.37 -9.67
C SER A 128 20.65 16.71 -11.13
N LEU A 129 19.41 16.52 -11.57
CA LEU A 129 18.98 17.02 -12.87
C LEU A 129 18.78 18.54 -12.82
N PRO A 130 18.84 19.22 -13.98
CA PRO A 130 18.52 20.64 -14.05
C PRO A 130 17.14 20.96 -13.44
N PRO A 131 16.96 22.18 -12.87
CA PRO A 131 15.68 22.62 -12.36
C PRO A 131 14.56 22.41 -13.38
N GLY A 132 13.45 21.81 -12.95
CA GLY A 132 12.28 21.53 -13.81
C GLY A 132 12.41 20.32 -14.74
N ALA A 133 13.57 19.68 -14.87
CA ALA A 133 13.74 18.51 -15.73
C ALA A 133 12.83 17.34 -15.32
N VAL A 134 12.77 17.02 -14.02
CA VAL A 134 11.90 15.95 -13.50
C VAL A 134 10.42 16.26 -13.76
N ALA A 135 10.01 17.51 -13.54
CA ALA A 135 8.63 17.94 -13.79
C ALA A 135 8.24 17.80 -15.27
N ASN A 136 9.16 18.16 -16.19
CA ASN A 136 8.94 17.99 -17.63
C ASN A 136 8.84 16.50 -18.01
N ILE A 137 9.72 15.64 -17.48
CA ILE A 137 9.68 14.19 -17.74
C ILE A 137 8.35 13.60 -17.26
N LYS A 138 7.90 13.95 -16.04
CA LYS A 138 6.60 13.52 -15.51
C LYS A 138 5.45 13.99 -16.40
N ARG A 139 5.44 15.28 -16.77
CA ARG A 139 4.41 15.85 -17.66
C ARG A 139 4.33 15.12 -19.00
N ASP A 140 5.47 14.85 -19.62
CA ASP A 140 5.54 14.17 -20.92
C ASP A 140 5.04 12.72 -20.79
N ALA A 141 5.39 12.03 -19.72
CA ALA A 141 4.87 10.69 -19.41
C ALA A 141 3.35 10.70 -19.18
N PHE A 142 2.83 11.66 -18.42
CA PHE A 142 1.39 11.79 -18.18
C PHE A 142 0.63 12.02 -19.48
N ARG A 143 1.11 12.93 -20.33
CA ARG A 143 0.49 13.19 -21.65
C ARG A 143 0.50 11.96 -22.55
N ALA A 144 1.61 11.21 -22.58
CA ALA A 144 1.68 9.97 -23.34
C ALA A 144 0.64 8.95 -22.86
N ILE A 145 0.46 8.80 -21.55
CA ILE A 145 -0.56 7.92 -20.96
C ILE A 145 -1.97 8.40 -21.33
N LEU A 146 -2.25 9.71 -21.24
CA LEU A 146 -3.56 10.24 -21.61
C LEU A 146 -3.89 9.95 -23.09
N ILE A 147 -2.93 10.17 -23.99
CA ILE A 147 -3.10 9.88 -25.42
C ILE A 147 -3.38 8.39 -25.65
N GLU A 148 -2.62 7.50 -25.00
CA GLU A 148 -2.77 6.06 -25.17
C GLU A 148 -4.14 5.56 -24.67
N GLU A 149 -4.62 6.08 -23.54
CA GLU A 149 -5.83 5.59 -22.88
C GLU A 149 -7.13 6.24 -23.34
N ARG A 150 -7.08 7.43 -23.98
CA ARG A 150 -8.29 8.19 -24.36
C ARG A 150 -9.25 7.41 -25.26
N GLY A 151 -8.73 6.53 -26.12
CA GLY A 151 -9.54 5.65 -26.99
C GLY A 151 -9.98 4.34 -26.33
N ARG A 152 -9.50 4.02 -25.13
CA ARG A 152 -9.77 2.75 -24.43
C ARG A 152 -10.72 2.93 -23.24
N LEU A 153 -10.62 4.07 -22.55
CA LEU A 153 -11.37 4.37 -21.33
C LEU A 153 -12.54 5.33 -21.62
N GLU A 154 -13.57 4.78 -22.27
CA GLU A 154 -14.68 5.54 -22.87
C GLU A 154 -15.65 6.18 -21.85
N HIS A 155 -15.67 5.72 -20.59
CA HIS A 155 -16.67 6.14 -19.59
C HIS A 155 -16.19 7.28 -18.69
N ILE A 156 -15.01 7.83 -18.97
CA ILE A 156 -14.36 8.86 -18.15
C ILE A 156 -13.86 10.05 -18.98
N ALA A 157 -14.47 10.33 -20.14
CA ALA A 157 -14.09 11.48 -20.98
C ALA A 157 -13.95 12.82 -20.21
N PRO A 158 -14.87 13.18 -19.27
CA PRO A 158 -14.70 14.41 -18.49
C PRO A 158 -13.44 14.44 -17.61
N LEU A 159 -12.95 13.26 -17.19
CA LEU A 159 -11.71 13.16 -16.41
C LEU A 159 -10.50 13.46 -17.29
N PHE A 160 -10.44 12.94 -18.52
CA PHE A 160 -9.36 13.27 -19.45
C PHE A 160 -9.27 14.78 -19.69
N ASP A 161 -10.42 15.43 -19.95
CA ASP A 161 -10.45 16.87 -20.23
C ASP A 161 -10.08 17.71 -19.00
N ALA A 162 -10.31 17.21 -17.78
CA ALA A 162 -9.82 17.83 -16.56
C ALA A 162 -8.29 17.66 -16.42
N LEU A 163 -7.79 16.44 -16.60
CA LEU A 163 -6.37 16.12 -16.46
C LEU A 163 -5.50 16.83 -17.49
N GLU A 164 -5.95 16.97 -18.74
CA GLU A 164 -5.22 17.74 -19.75
C GLU A 164 -5.05 19.22 -19.36
N ARG A 165 -6.06 19.82 -18.70
CA ARG A 165 -5.96 21.19 -18.19
C ARG A 165 -5.03 21.30 -16.98
N GLU A 166 -5.05 20.31 -16.10
CA GLU A 166 -4.22 20.29 -14.89
C GLU A 166 -2.74 20.04 -15.20
N ILE A 167 -2.46 19.14 -16.14
CA ILE A 167 -1.10 18.77 -16.56
C ILE A 167 -0.47 19.88 -17.43
N GLY A 168 -1.30 20.61 -18.18
CA GLY A 168 -0.89 21.68 -19.09
C GLY A 168 -0.20 21.13 -20.31
#